data_AF-X1NLA4-F1
#
_entry.id   AF-X1NLA4-F1
#
_cell.length_a   1.000
_cell.length_b   1.000
_cell.length_c   1.000
_cell.angle_alpha   90.00
_cell.angle_beta   90.00
_cell.angle_gamma   90.00
#
_symmetry.space_group_name_H-M   'P 1'
#
loop_
_entity.id
_entity.type
_entity.pdbx_description
1 polymer ?
#
loop_
_entity_poly.entity_id
_entity_poly.type
_entity_poly.pdbx_seq_one_letter_code
_entity_poly.pdbx_strand_id
1 'polypeptide(L)' 'MRFRDYDPGRDKEAVHRIYREIGWIEKRKEEEAMDLFLESSCAMVAEVNGEAESLVATVSGSIRYLKED' A
#
# COMPACT_ATOMS: atom_id res chain seq x y z
N MET A 1 2.12 11.81 -15.33
CA MET A 1 2.46 11.28 -14.01
C MET A 1 2.17 12.36 -12.98
N ARG A 2 1.37 12.06 -11.96
CA ARG A 2 1.01 12.97 -10.87
C ARG A 2 1.18 12.26 -9.52
N PHE A 3 1.79 12.93 -8.55
CA PHE A 3 1.85 12.44 -7.17
C PHE A 3 0.71 13.02 -6.35
N ARG A 4 0.06 12.18 -5.55
CA ARG A 4 -1.04 12.58 -4.65
C ARG A 4 -1.22 11.57 -3.53
N ASP A 5 -1.99 11.96 -2.52
CA ASP A 5 -2.43 11.04 -1.48
C ASP A 5 -3.21 9.88 -2.07
N TYR A 6 -3.03 8.71 -1.47
CA TYR A 6 -3.82 7.52 -1.76
C TYR A 6 -5.29 7.75 -1.39
N ASP A 7 -6.18 7.45 -2.31
CA ASP A 7 -7.63 7.50 -2.12
C ASP A 7 -8.18 6.07 -2.21
N PRO A 8 -8.58 5.44 -1.09
CA PRO A 8 -9.12 4.07 -1.10
C PRO A 8 -10.33 3.90 -2.02
N GLY A 9 -11.13 4.94 -2.26
CA GLY A 9 -12.29 4.87 -3.14
C GLY A 9 -11.93 4.80 -4.62
N ARG A 10 -10.70 5.19 -4.99
CA ARG A 10 -10.23 5.28 -6.38
C ARG A 10 -9.11 4.30 -6.70
N ASP A 11 -8.23 4.05 -5.75
CA ASP A 11 -6.92 3.44 -6.00
C ASP A 11 -6.81 2.00 -5.50
N LYS A 12 -7.75 1.56 -4.66
CA LYS A 12 -7.69 0.27 -3.96
C LYS A 12 -7.41 -0.90 -4.88
N GLU A 13 -8.19 -1.06 -5.94
CA GLU A 13 -8.05 -2.18 -6.88
C GLU A 13 -6.69 -2.17 -7.61
N ALA A 14 -6.21 -0.99 -7.98
CA ALA A 14 -4.91 -0.81 -8.63
C ALA A 14 -3.77 -1.15 -7.66
N VAL A 15 -3.86 -0.72 -6.40
CA VAL A 15 -2.88 -1.06 -5.37
C VAL A 15 -2.88 -2.55 -5.04
N HIS A 16 -4.06 -3.18 -4.94
CA HIS A 16 -4.19 -4.63 -4.78
C HIS A 16 -3.52 -5.38 -5.94
N ARG A 17 -3.71 -4.91 -7.18
CA ARG A 17 -3.02 -5.43 -8.36
C ARG A 17 -1.50 -5.32 -8.21
N ILE A 18 -0.99 -4.12 -7.91
CA ILE A 18 0.46 -3.88 -7.74
C ILE A 18 1.04 -4.86 -6.71
N TYR A 19 0.43 -4.99 -5.54
CA TYR A 19 0.92 -5.85 -4.46
C TYR A 19 0.92 -7.34 -4.83
N ARG A 20 -0.07 -7.79 -5.63
CA ARG A 20 -0.08 -9.14 -6.19
C ARG A 20 1.04 -9.34 -7.22
N GLU A 21 1.23 -8.38 -8.12
CA GLU A 21 2.26 -8.45 -9.16
C GLU A 21 3.69 -8.49 -8.59
N ILE A 22 3.93 -7.77 -7.49
CA ILE A 22 5.23 -7.79 -6.79
C ILE A 22 5.35 -8.91 -5.75
N GLY A 23 4.32 -9.76 -5.60
CA GLY A 23 4.34 -10.93 -4.73
C GLY A 23 4.26 -10.64 -3.23
N TRP A 24 3.75 -9.48 -2.83
CA TRP A 24 3.54 -9.14 -1.42
C TRP A 24 2.26 -9.74 -0.85
N ILE A 25 1.26 -9.96 -1.70
CA ILE A 25 0.00 -10.63 -1.36
C ILE A 25 -0.38 -11.61 -2.48
N GLU A 26 -1.07 -12.69 -2.14
CA GLU A 26 -1.54 -13.72 -3.07
C GLU A 26 -3.04 -14.00 -2.91
N LYS A 27 -3.58 -13.81 -1.70
CA LYS A 27 -4.94 -14.22 -1.34
C LYS A 27 -5.77 -13.01 -0.88
N ARG A 28 -7.08 -13.11 -1.07
CA ARG A 28 -8.06 -12.10 -0.63
C ARG A 28 -7.97 -11.73 0.86
N LYS A 29 -7.56 -12.66 1.74
CA LYS A 29 -7.36 -12.35 3.16
C LYS A 29 -6.22 -11.35 3.40
N GLU A 30 -5.18 -11.38 2.56
CA GLU A 30 -4.03 -10.49 2.67
C GLU A 30 -4.36 -9.08 2.13
N GLU A 31 -5.32 -8.97 1.22
CA GLU A 31 -5.88 -7.68 0.77
C GLU A 31 -6.54 -6.93 1.93
N GLU A 32 -7.35 -7.60 2.76
CA GLU A 32 -7.96 -6.97 3.94
C GLU A 32 -6.92 -6.50 4.96
N ALA A 33 -5.86 -7.28 5.17
CA ALA A 33 -4.76 -6.89 6.05
C ALA A 33 -3.96 -5.70 5.50
N MET A 34 -3.75 -5.66 4.19
CA MET A 34 -3.10 -4.54 3.51
C MET A 34 -3.96 -3.28 3.54
N ASP A 35 -5.28 -3.39 3.37
CA ASP A 35 -6.20 -2.26 3.49
C ASP A 35 -6.09 -1.60 4.86
N LEU A 36 -6.09 -2.41 5.93
CA LEU A 36 -5.92 -1.93 7.30
C LEU A 36 -4.55 -1.28 7.52
N PHE A 37 -3.49 -1.86 6.95
CA PHE A 37 -2.15 -1.27 6.99
C PHE A 37 -2.12 0.11 6.33
N LEU A 38 -2.72 0.25 5.15
CA LEU A 38 -2.74 1.51 4.41
C LEU A 38 -3.63 2.56 5.08
N GLU A 39 -4.74 2.16 5.69
CA GLU A 39 -5.60 3.05 6.49
C GLU A 39 -4.84 3.67 7.67
N SER A 40 -3.89 2.94 8.26
CA SER A 40 -3.04 3.42 9.35
C SER A 40 -1.81 4.22 8.89
N SER A 41 -1.61 4.39 7.58
CA SER A 41 -0.39 4.95 6.99
C SER A 41 -0.58 6.34 6.38
N CYS A 42 0.51 7.07 6.19
CA CYS A 42 0.56 8.18 5.24
C CYS A 42 0.98 7.62 3.87
N ALA A 43 -0.01 7.24 3.07
CA ALA A 43 0.20 6.65 1.74
C ALA A 43 0.04 7.67 0.61
N MET A 44 0.93 7.59 -0.38
CA MET A 44 0.90 8.37 -1.62
C MET A 44 0.99 7.44 -2.83
N VAL A 45 0.36 7.84 -3.93
CA VAL A 45 0.43 7.15 -5.21
C VAL A 45 1.08 8.02 -6.29
N ALA A 46 1.73 7.36 -7.25
CA ALA A 46 2.00 7.95 -8.55
C ALA A 46 0.89 7.54 -9.53
N GLU A 47 0.08 8.50 -9.96
CA GLU A 47 -0.95 8.31 -10.97
C GLU A 47 -0.38 8.50 -12.37
N VAL A 48 -0.61 7.51 -13.24
CA VAL A 48 -0.27 7.54 -14.67
C VAL A 48 -1.52 7.14 -15.45
N ASN A 49 -1.92 7.98 -16.42
CA ASN A 49 -3.12 7.74 -17.25
C ASN A 49 -4.42 7.51 -16.46
N GLY A 50 -4.54 8.12 -15.27
CA GLY A 50 -5.75 8.04 -14.43
C GLY A 50 -5.78 6.87 -13.46
N GLU A 51 -4.76 6.00 -13.46
CA GLU A 51 -4.64 4.85 -12.56
C GLU A 51 -3.38 4.96 -11.69
N ALA A 52 -3.43 4.41 -10.47
CA ALA A 52 -2.27 4.32 -9.59
C ALA A 52 -1.32 3.22 -10.09
N GLU A 53 -0.06 3.59 -10.38
CA GLU A 53 0.97 2.67 -10.91
C GLU A 53 2.16 2.50 -9.96
N SER A 54 2.13 3.17 -8.81
CA SER A 54 3.12 3.03 -7.74
C SER A 54 2.51 3.54 -6.44
N LEU A 55 2.92 2.96 -5.31
CA LEU A 55 2.49 3.32 -3.97
C LEU A 55 3.73 3.42 -3.06
N VAL A 56 3.74 4.44 -2.21
CA VAL A 56 4.65 4.53 -1.06
C VAL A 56 3.82 4.81 0.18
N ALA A 57 4.16 4.15 1.29
CA ALA A 57 3.52 4.34 2.58
C ALA A 57 4.57 4.68 3.64
N THR A 58 4.29 5.70 4.45
CA THR A 58 5.03 5.98 5.69
C THR A 58 4.20 5.52 6.86
N VAL A 59 4.77 4.69 7.73
CA VAL A 59 4.07 4.11 8.89
C VAL A 59 4.94 4.26 10.13
N SER A 60 4.31 4.66 11.24
CA SER A 60 4.95 4.61 12.56
C SER A 60 5.04 3.16 13.01
N GLY A 61 6.24 2.67 13.29
CA GLY A 61 6.46 1.30 13.77
C GLY A 61 7.74 1.17 14.58
N SER A 62 7.78 0.16 15.44
CA SER A 62 8.99 -0.27 16.14
C SER A 62 9.58 -1.48 15.43
N ILE A 63 10.91 -1.52 15.32
CA ILE A 63 11.66 -2.64 14.76
C ILE A 63 12.50 -3.24 15.89
N ARG A 64 12.35 -4.55 16.13
CA ARG A 64 13.20 -5.26 17.08
C ARG A 64 14.63 -5.36 16.54
N TYR A 65 15.60 -5.02 17.39
CA TYR A 65 17.01 -5.21 17.07
C TYR A 65 17.51 -6.51 17.72
N LEU A 66 18.04 -7.44 16.93
CA LEU A 66 18.56 -8.74 17.43
C LEU A 66 17.59 -9.60 18.28
N LYS A 67 16.27 -9.35 18.17
CA LYS A 67 15.21 -9.95 19.02
C LYS A 67 15.19 -9.43 20.47
N GLU A 68 15.89 -8.36 20.75
CA GLU A 68 15.82 -7.64 22.01
C GLU A 68 14.83 -6.48 21.84
N ASP A 69 14.02 -6.26 22.88
CA ASP A 69 13.08 -5.13 22.97
C ASP A 69 13.78 -3.86 23.47
#